data_AF-A0A8S9QW86-F1
#
_entry.id   AF-A0A8S9QW86-F1
#
_cell.length_a   1.000
_cell.length_b   1.000
_cell.length_c   1.000
_cell.angle_alpha   90.00
_cell.angle_beta   90.00
_cell.angle_gamma   90.00
#
_symmetry.space_group_name_H-M   'P 1'
#
loop_
_entity.id
_entity.type
_entity.pdbx_description
1 polymer ?
#
loop_
_entity_poly.entity_id
_entity_poly.type
_entity_poly.pdbx_seq_one_letter_code
_entity_poly.pdbx_strand_id
1 'polypeptide(L)'
;MEDHKPTSFMFEIDNLLEKEAVISSPHSQVEAANGMQTFIPKGNGIEDHLALYLYVANYGSLQLGWKRRAKFSFVLLNQSGKEFYKSTELCQVFCAQVPGWEVTGNETMDVGGLHVLYSQAFQVSWIFVRHPDTALNFRPKSHLVKTTYMNLLLKLIEKLDKLPHSFSETELSNTRTELVDLTQTGFKLDWLKEKLDVIYLERKKTADASRIQELEQHNKNLKAELNKEKIKSAASAAKVLWLEQTVSTLKTKPNKKLKLSPN
;
A
#
# COMPACT_ATOMS: atom_id res chain seq x y z
N MET A 1 55.98 7.93 12.49
CA MET A 1 54.95 7.74 11.46
C MET A 1 53.62 7.97 12.15
N GLU A 2 52.95 9.09 11.85
CA GLU A 2 51.59 9.31 12.31
C GLU A 2 50.69 8.35 11.54
N ASP A 3 50.22 7.30 12.21
CA ASP A 3 49.19 6.41 11.69
C ASP A 3 47.94 7.26 11.41
N HIS A 4 47.80 7.67 10.14
CA HIS A 4 46.62 8.35 9.66
C HIS A 4 45.47 7.34 9.70
N LYS A 5 44.72 7.37 10.81
CA LYS A 5 43.47 6.60 10.92
C LYS A 5 42.55 6.97 9.74
N PRO A 6 41.84 6.00 9.15
CA PRO A 6 41.02 6.27 7.98
C PRO A 6 39.97 7.35 8.29
N THR A 7 39.75 8.28 7.36
CA THR A 7 38.84 9.42 7.52
C THR A 7 37.45 9.14 6.94
N SER A 8 37.27 7.99 6.28
CA SER A 8 36.00 7.55 5.68
C SER A 8 35.86 6.04 5.77
N PHE A 9 34.62 5.57 5.90
CA PHE A 9 34.26 4.16 6.02
C PHE A 9 33.00 3.92 5.18
N MET A 10 32.93 2.74 4.56
CA MET A 10 31.87 2.36 3.64
C MET A 10 31.44 0.94 3.92
N PHE A 11 30.15 0.68 4.00
CA PHE A 11 29.60 -0.67 4.00
C PHE A 11 28.54 -0.78 2.91
N GLU A 12 28.51 -1.96 2.30
CA GLU A 12 27.50 -2.33 1.32
C GLU A 12 26.29 -2.92 2.02
N ILE A 13 25.11 -2.67 1.46
CA ILE A 13 23.86 -3.24 1.97
C ILE A 13 23.19 -3.99 0.83
N ASP A 14 23.30 -5.30 0.88
CA ASP A 14 22.62 -6.17 -0.06
C ASP A 14 21.12 -6.18 0.22
N ASN A 15 20.35 -6.11 -0.86
CA ASN A 15 18.89 -6.20 -0.84
C ASN A 15 18.27 -5.30 0.25
N LEU A 16 18.73 -4.05 0.36
CA LEU A 16 18.24 -3.06 1.34
C LEU A 16 16.71 -3.01 1.42
N LEU A 17 16.03 -3.28 0.30
CA LEU A 17 14.57 -3.29 0.15
C LEU A 17 13.86 -4.46 0.86
N GLU A 18 14.53 -5.60 1.02
CA GLU A 18 14.00 -6.80 1.68
C GLU A 18 14.31 -6.79 3.19
N LYS A 19 15.07 -5.79 3.66
CA LYS A 19 15.47 -5.68 5.06
C LYS A 19 14.35 -5.08 5.88
N GLU A 20 13.65 -5.94 6.62
CA GLU A 20 12.58 -5.53 7.53
C GLU A 20 13.08 -5.07 8.91
N ALA A 21 14.37 -5.24 9.19
CA ALA A 21 15.01 -4.92 10.47
C ALA A 21 15.95 -3.72 10.35
N VAL A 22 16.21 -3.06 11.49
CA VAL A 22 17.21 -1.98 11.60
C VAL A 22 18.57 -2.53 11.16
N ILE A 23 19.22 -1.80 10.25
CA ILE A 23 20.55 -2.17 9.74
C ILE A 23 21.60 -1.36 10.49
N SER A 24 22.60 -2.04 11.01
CA SER A 24 23.77 -1.42 11.61
C SER A 24 25.02 -1.73 10.80
N SER A 25 26.00 -0.83 10.82
CA SER A 25 27.31 -1.10 10.24
C SER A 25 27.97 -2.33 10.90
N PRO A 26 28.85 -3.08 10.21
CA PRO A 26 29.56 -4.20 10.83
C PRO A 26 30.43 -3.77 12.01
N HIS A 27 30.59 -4.62 13.04
CA HIS A 27 31.41 -4.31 14.22
C HIS A 27 32.88 -4.04 13.85
N SER A 28 33.42 -4.72 12.84
CA SER A 28 34.78 -4.47 12.34
C SER A 28 34.99 -3.04 11.83
N GLN A 29 33.92 -2.37 11.37
CA GLN A 29 33.97 -0.97 10.95
C GLN A 29 33.81 0.03 12.09
N VAL A 30 33.20 -0.39 13.19
CA VAL A 30 33.00 0.49 14.35
C VAL A 30 34.35 0.91 14.93
N GLU A 31 35.28 -0.03 15.07
CA GLU A 31 36.63 0.25 15.56
C GLU A 31 37.38 1.18 14.61
N ALA A 32 37.27 0.91 13.31
CA ALA A 32 37.83 1.74 12.26
C ALA A 32 37.26 3.17 12.31
N ALA A 33 35.94 3.31 12.50
CA ALA A 33 35.21 4.55 12.66
C ALA A 33 35.32 5.18 14.07
N ASN A 34 36.38 4.86 14.82
CA ASN A 34 36.67 5.38 16.16
C ASN A 34 35.52 5.16 17.16
N GLY A 35 34.79 4.06 17.07
CA GLY A 35 33.64 3.76 17.93
C GLY A 35 32.34 4.43 17.47
N MET A 36 32.27 4.93 16.24
CA MET A 36 31.01 5.38 15.64
C MET A 36 30.35 4.23 14.88
N GLN A 37 29.03 4.13 14.99
CA GLN A 37 28.17 3.11 14.40
C GLN A 37 27.10 3.81 13.57
N THR A 38 26.95 3.41 12.31
CA THR A 38 25.84 3.92 11.49
C THR A 38 24.63 3.01 11.69
N PHE A 39 23.45 3.62 11.88
CA PHE A 39 22.18 2.93 11.95
C PHE A 39 21.24 3.45 10.87
N ILE A 40 20.52 2.52 10.26
CA ILE A 40 19.45 2.77 9.31
C ILE A 40 18.19 2.18 9.93
N PRO A 41 17.37 2.99 10.62
CA PRO A 41 16.13 2.48 11.19
C PRO A 41 15.12 2.15 10.11
N LYS A 42 14.21 1.27 10.46
CA LYS A 42 12.94 1.14 9.75
C LYS A 42 12.18 2.45 9.93
N GLY A 43 11.64 2.99 8.84
CA GLY A 43 10.75 4.16 8.87
C GLY A 43 9.72 4.01 9.99
N ASN A 44 9.74 4.92 10.96
CA ASN A 44 8.89 4.84 12.14
C ASN A 44 7.51 5.39 11.78
N GLY A 45 6.63 4.59 11.18
CA GLY A 45 5.22 4.93 10.91
C GLY A 45 4.98 6.15 10.00
N ILE A 46 6.04 6.78 9.51
CA ILE A 46 6.09 7.79 8.45
C ILE A 46 7.00 7.19 7.38
N GLU A 47 6.43 6.35 6.54
CA GLU A 47 7.07 5.44 5.57
C GLU A 47 7.69 6.14 4.35
N ASP A 48 8.28 7.34 4.50
CA ASP A 48 8.61 8.17 3.33
C ASP A 48 10.08 8.54 3.11
N HIS A 49 11.02 8.16 3.99
CA HIS A 49 12.43 8.53 3.82
C HIS A 49 13.45 7.52 4.38
N LEU A 50 14.62 7.46 3.74
CA LEU A 50 15.80 6.79 4.26
C LEU A 50 16.46 7.69 5.31
N ALA A 51 16.26 7.37 6.58
CA ALA A 51 16.95 8.06 7.67
C ALA A 51 18.30 7.38 7.95
N LEU A 52 19.37 8.18 8.01
CA LEU A 52 20.70 7.72 8.39
C LEU A 52 21.06 8.34 9.72
N TYR A 53 21.52 7.52 10.65
CA TYR A 53 21.96 7.97 11.96
C TYR A 53 23.40 7.58 12.20
N LEU A 54 24.16 8.51 12.77
CA LEU A 54 25.46 8.19 13.35
C LEU A 54 25.31 8.13 14.86
N TYR A 55 25.75 7.04 15.47
CA TYR A 55 25.71 6.79 16.91
C TYR A 55 27.10 6.46 17.47
N VAL A 56 27.29 6.67 18.76
CA VAL A 56 28.42 6.11 19.50
C VAL A 56 28.11 4.65 19.84
N ALA A 57 28.98 3.74 19.43
CA ALA A 57 28.88 2.33 19.76
C ALA A 57 29.05 2.10 21.26
N ASN A 58 28.39 1.06 21.79
CA ASN A 58 28.44 0.70 23.21
C ASN A 58 28.09 1.88 24.15
N TYR A 59 27.20 2.78 23.72
CA TYR A 59 26.88 3.99 24.47
C TYR A 59 26.32 3.71 25.88
N GLY A 60 25.71 2.54 26.10
CA GLY A 60 25.24 2.09 27.41
C GLY A 60 26.35 1.88 28.46
N SER A 61 27.62 1.82 28.03
CA SER A 61 28.79 1.71 28.90
C SER A 61 29.51 3.04 29.10
N LEU A 62 29.00 4.15 28.55
CA LEU A 62 29.64 5.46 28.68
C LEU A 62 29.42 6.04 30.08
N GLN A 63 30.51 6.53 30.68
CA GLN A 63 30.43 7.22 31.96
C GLN A 63 29.76 8.60 31.83
N LEU A 64 29.04 8.99 32.88
CA LEU A 64 28.49 10.34 33.02
C LEU A 64 29.61 11.37 32.89
N GLY A 65 29.48 12.29 31.93
CA GLY A 65 30.48 13.33 31.64
C GLY A 65 31.28 13.10 30.36
N TRP A 66 31.22 11.91 29.75
CA TRP A 66 31.84 11.64 28.45
C TRP A 66 31.22 12.51 27.35
N LYS A 67 32.07 13.16 26.55
CA LYS A 67 31.69 13.96 25.39
C LYS A 67 32.70 13.82 24.26
N ARG A 68 32.23 13.76 23.02
CA ARG A 68 33.08 13.76 21.82
C ARG A 68 32.47 14.63 20.73
N ARG A 69 33.26 15.51 20.13
CA ARG A 69 32.87 16.23 18.92
C ARG A 69 33.32 15.45 17.70
N ALA A 70 32.47 15.31 16.70
CA ALA A 70 32.83 14.74 15.41
C ALA A 70 32.32 15.64 14.27
N LYS A 71 33.10 15.68 13.20
CA LYS A 71 32.70 16.21 11.90
C LYS A 71 32.49 15.03 10.96
N PHE A 72 31.34 14.95 10.31
CA PHE A 72 31.02 13.83 9.44
C PHE A 72 30.06 14.23 8.32
N SER A 73 30.09 13.46 7.24
CA SER A 73 29.08 13.48 6.18
C SER A 73 28.78 12.04 5.77
N PHE A 74 27.59 11.81 5.26
CA PHE A 74 27.21 10.54 4.65
C PHE A 74 27.38 10.62 3.15
N VAL A 75 27.95 9.58 2.55
CA VAL A 75 28.07 9.47 1.09
C VAL A 75 27.36 8.20 0.67
N LEU A 76 26.39 8.33 -0.24
CA LEU A 76 25.74 7.21 -0.91
C LEU A 76 26.39 7.02 -2.27
N LEU A 77 26.86 5.81 -2.54
CA LEU A 77 27.41 5.42 -3.83
C LEU A 77 26.39 4.60 -4.62
N ASN A 78 26.42 4.72 -5.94
CA ASN A 78 25.68 3.82 -6.81
C ASN A 78 26.46 2.49 -7.03
N GLN A 79 25.86 1.56 -7.79
CA GLN A 79 26.48 0.25 -8.10
C GLN A 79 27.81 0.36 -8.87
N SER A 80 28.07 1.47 -9.56
CA SER A 80 29.34 1.72 -10.25
C SER A 80 30.38 2.41 -9.36
N GLY A 81 30.12 2.54 -8.05
CA GLY A 81 31.01 3.21 -7.09
C GLY A 81 31.04 4.74 -7.23
N LYS A 82 30.19 5.33 -8.06
CA LYS A 82 30.11 6.78 -8.24
C LYS A 82 29.27 7.38 -7.13
N GLU A 83 29.72 8.52 -6.60
CA GLU A 83 28.95 9.32 -5.65
C GLU A 83 27.59 9.67 -6.26
N PHE A 84 26.57 9.13 -5.64
CA PHE A 84 25.17 9.42 -5.95
C PHE A 84 24.65 10.55 -5.06
N TYR A 85 25.08 10.56 -3.79
CA TYR A 85 24.74 11.59 -2.82
C TYR A 85 25.87 11.79 -1.82
N LYS A 86 26.02 13.03 -1.35
CA LYS A 86 26.87 13.40 -0.21
C LYS A 86 26.12 14.42 0.64
N SER A 87 26.01 14.14 1.93
CA SER A 87 25.38 15.07 2.87
C SER A 87 26.27 16.29 3.11
N THR A 88 25.65 17.38 3.53
CA THR A 88 26.37 18.50 4.16
C THR A 88 27.20 17.97 5.33
N GLU A 89 28.40 18.52 5.51
CA GLU A 89 29.23 18.18 6.66
C GLU A 89 28.57 18.69 7.94
N LEU A 90 28.31 17.78 8.87
CA LEU A 90 27.75 18.09 10.18
C LEU A 90 28.85 18.07 11.24
N CYS A 91 28.81 19.03 12.14
CA CYS A 91 29.69 19.09 13.31
C CYS A 91 28.83 18.94 14.56
N GLN A 92 28.82 17.74 15.15
CA GLN A 92 27.98 17.42 16.29
C GLN A 92 28.77 16.98 17.51
N VAL A 93 28.18 17.17 18.69
CA VAL A 93 28.73 16.71 19.97
C VAL A 93 27.89 15.54 20.47
N PHE A 94 28.54 14.42 20.69
CA PHE A 94 27.97 13.19 21.24
C PHE A 94 28.26 13.14 22.73
N CYS A 95 27.28 12.71 23.53
CA CYS A 95 27.47 12.47 24.96
C CYS A 95 26.65 11.26 25.41
N ALA A 96 26.84 10.82 26.66
CA ALA A 96 26.08 9.70 27.22
C ALA A 96 24.56 9.92 27.16
N GLN A 97 24.09 11.17 27.24
CA GLN A 97 22.66 11.53 27.16
C GLN A 97 22.14 11.64 25.73
N VAL A 98 23.02 11.97 24.77
CA VAL A 98 22.68 12.17 23.34
C VAL A 98 23.72 11.41 22.51
N PRO A 99 23.55 10.08 22.38
CA PRO A 99 24.56 9.22 21.79
C PRO A 99 24.49 9.17 20.25
N GLY A 100 23.51 9.80 19.61
CA GLY A 100 23.38 9.79 18.15
C GLY A 100 22.63 10.99 17.59
N TRP A 101 22.81 11.20 16.28
CA TRP A 101 22.24 12.30 15.51
C TRP A 101 21.64 11.81 14.19
N GLU A 102 20.46 12.33 13.85
CA GLU A 102 19.75 12.09 12.60
C GLU A 102 20.17 13.10 11.53
N VAL A 103 20.22 12.66 10.27
CA VAL A 103 20.35 13.57 9.11
C VAL A 103 19.05 13.56 8.31
N THR A 104 18.07 14.36 8.74
CA THR A 104 16.87 14.70 7.96
C THR A 104 16.96 16.17 7.56
N GLY A 105 17.52 16.45 6.38
CA GLY A 105 17.54 17.79 5.82
C GLY A 105 16.16 18.19 5.29
N ASN A 106 15.70 19.39 5.62
CA ASN A 106 14.68 20.14 4.87
C ASN A 106 15.26 20.79 3.59
N GLU A 107 16.49 20.42 3.25
CA GLU A 107 17.22 20.85 2.07
C GLU A 107 16.64 20.19 0.81
N THR A 108 16.72 20.90 -0.31
CA THR A 108 16.28 20.40 -1.62
C THR A 108 17.48 19.96 -2.46
N MET A 109 17.38 18.81 -3.13
CA MET A 109 18.41 18.27 -4.01
C MET A 109 17.90 18.01 -5.43
N ASP A 110 18.78 18.10 -6.41
CA ASP A 110 18.46 17.78 -7.79
C ASP A 110 18.56 16.26 -8.04
N VAL A 111 17.45 15.67 -8.49
CA VAL A 111 17.36 14.26 -8.91
C VAL A 111 16.89 14.26 -10.36
N GLY A 112 17.78 13.96 -11.31
CA GLY A 112 17.44 13.90 -12.73
C GLY A 112 16.94 15.24 -13.31
N GLY A 113 17.46 16.38 -12.82
CA GLY A 113 17.04 17.72 -13.26
C GLY A 113 15.82 18.29 -12.53
N LEU A 114 15.35 17.63 -11.47
CA LEU A 114 14.22 18.03 -10.63
C LEU A 114 14.67 18.27 -9.20
N HIS A 115 14.31 19.42 -8.64
CA HIS A 115 14.63 19.71 -7.25
C HIS A 115 13.53 19.22 -6.29
N VAL A 116 13.91 18.33 -5.40
CA VAL A 116 13.03 17.62 -4.45
C VAL A 116 13.60 17.69 -3.04
N LEU A 117 12.75 17.61 -2.01
CA LEU A 117 13.26 17.56 -0.64
C LEU A 117 14.12 16.31 -0.44
N TYR A 118 15.14 16.41 0.40
CA TYR A 118 16.00 15.28 0.73
C TYR A 118 15.21 14.06 1.20
N SER A 119 14.18 14.27 2.03
CA SER A 119 13.27 13.21 2.48
C SER A 119 12.58 12.47 1.32
N GLN A 120 12.36 13.12 0.19
CA GLN A 120 11.66 12.56 -0.97
C GLN A 120 12.61 12.02 -2.04
N ALA A 121 13.90 12.31 -1.96
CA ALA A 121 14.85 12.03 -3.03
C ALA A 121 14.96 10.54 -3.36
N PHE A 122 14.85 9.68 -2.35
CA PHE A 122 14.87 8.23 -2.56
C PHE A 122 13.66 7.76 -3.36
N GLN A 123 12.44 8.14 -2.95
CA GLN A 123 11.22 7.80 -3.68
C GLN A 123 11.26 8.32 -5.13
N VAL A 124 11.69 9.56 -5.31
CA VAL A 124 11.80 10.19 -6.64
C VAL A 124 12.83 9.49 -7.52
N SER A 125 13.99 9.15 -6.96
CA SER A 125 15.02 8.37 -7.67
C SER A 125 14.46 7.03 -8.16
N TRP A 126 13.69 6.33 -7.32
CA TRP A 126 13.06 5.06 -7.67
C TRP A 126 12.05 5.16 -8.82
N ILE A 127 11.29 6.25 -8.88
CA ILE A 127 10.39 6.52 -10.01
C ILE A 127 11.19 6.57 -11.31
N PHE A 128 12.34 7.24 -11.34
CA PHE A 128 13.18 7.32 -12.54
C PHE A 128 13.94 6.03 -12.86
N VAL A 129 14.20 5.17 -11.88
CA VAL A 129 14.76 3.83 -12.16
C VAL A 129 13.73 2.95 -12.86
N ARG A 130 12.47 2.94 -12.38
CA ARG A 130 11.41 2.10 -12.94
C ARG A 130 10.79 2.68 -14.21
N HIS A 131 10.69 4.00 -14.28
CA HIS A 131 10.01 4.75 -15.31
C HIS A 131 10.90 5.95 -15.72
N PRO A 132 12.03 5.72 -16.40
CA PRO A 132 13.05 6.74 -16.67
C PRO A 132 12.55 7.90 -17.54
N ASP A 133 11.50 7.67 -18.33
CA ASP A 133 10.88 8.66 -19.19
C ASP A 133 9.82 9.53 -18.48
N THR A 134 9.56 9.29 -17.20
CA THR A 134 8.50 9.95 -16.40
C THR A 134 8.50 11.47 -16.55
N ALA A 135 9.66 12.12 -16.50
CA ALA A 135 9.77 13.58 -16.57
C ALA A 135 10.50 14.06 -17.83
N LEU A 136 10.61 13.23 -18.86
CA LEU A 136 11.42 13.55 -20.06
C LEU A 136 10.96 14.83 -20.77
N ASN A 137 9.65 15.06 -20.82
CA ASN A 137 9.04 16.24 -21.47
C ASN A 137 8.61 17.31 -20.46
N PHE A 138 9.05 17.21 -19.20
CA PHE A 138 8.60 18.10 -18.14
C PHE A 138 9.07 19.54 -18.39
N ARG A 139 8.11 20.44 -18.55
CA ARG A 139 8.33 21.82 -19.05
C ARG A 139 8.74 22.85 -17.99
N PRO A 140 8.26 22.80 -16.73
CA PRO A 140 8.54 23.84 -15.75
C PRO A 140 10.03 24.06 -15.49
N LYS A 141 10.48 25.32 -15.57
CA LYS A 141 11.88 25.72 -15.31
C LYS A 141 12.10 26.19 -13.88
N SER A 142 11.11 26.85 -13.28
CA SER A 142 11.20 27.40 -11.92
C SER A 142 11.30 26.28 -10.89
N HIS A 143 12.32 26.33 -10.04
CA HIS A 143 12.57 25.34 -8.99
C HIS A 143 11.35 25.13 -8.10
N LEU A 144 10.75 26.20 -7.59
CA LEU A 144 9.60 26.11 -6.69
C LEU A 144 8.45 25.35 -7.35
N VAL A 145 8.22 25.63 -8.64
CA VAL A 145 7.19 24.96 -9.44
C VAL A 145 7.53 23.49 -9.66
N LYS A 146 8.80 23.14 -9.94
CA LYS A 146 9.25 21.74 -10.05
C LYS A 146 8.94 20.98 -8.76
N THR A 147 9.29 21.53 -7.60
CA THR A 147 9.04 20.91 -6.30
C THR A 147 7.54 20.73 -6.02
N THR A 148 6.71 21.73 -6.33
CA THR A 148 5.25 21.62 -6.18
C THR A 148 4.69 20.48 -7.02
N TYR A 149 5.08 20.37 -8.29
CA TYR A 149 4.62 19.28 -9.15
C TYR A 149 5.10 17.91 -8.69
N MET A 150 6.33 17.80 -8.18
CA MET A 150 6.83 16.55 -7.61
C MET A 150 6.03 16.14 -6.37
N ASN A 151 5.71 17.08 -5.48
CA ASN A 151 4.85 16.81 -4.33
C ASN A 151 3.46 16.32 -4.74
N LEU A 152 2.89 16.89 -5.80
CA LEU A 152 1.60 16.43 -6.33
C LEU A 152 1.71 15.03 -6.92
N LEU A 153 2.78 14.74 -7.69
CA LEU A 153 3.03 13.40 -8.24
C LEU A 153 3.18 12.35 -7.13
N LEU A 154 3.99 12.63 -6.10
CA LEU A 154 4.19 11.71 -4.98
C LEU A 154 2.90 11.44 -4.22
N LYS A 155 2.10 12.49 -3.94
CA LYS A 155 0.77 12.33 -3.34
C LYS A 155 -0.17 11.48 -4.19
N LEU A 156 -0.10 11.60 -5.52
CA LEU A 156 -0.91 10.80 -6.43
C LEU A 156 -0.50 9.33 -6.39
N ILE A 157 0.81 9.06 -6.33
CA ILE A 157 1.36 7.70 -6.22
C ILE A 157 0.92 7.06 -4.91
N GLU A 158 1.12 7.75 -3.79
CA GLU A 158 0.70 7.30 -2.46
C GLU A 158 -0.81 7.02 -2.41
N LYS A 159 -1.61 7.92 -3.01
CA LYS A 159 -3.06 7.73 -3.14
C LYS A 159 -3.39 6.46 -3.93
N LEU A 160 -2.71 6.21 -5.05
CA LEU A 160 -2.90 5.06 -5.92
C LEU A 160 -2.31 3.74 -5.37
N ASP A 161 -1.46 3.78 -4.34
CA ASP A 161 -0.96 2.59 -3.65
C ASP A 161 -1.97 1.99 -2.65
N LYS A 162 -3.07 2.70 -2.37
CA LYS A 162 -4.15 2.19 -1.51
C LYS A 162 -4.87 1.01 -2.16
N LEU A 163 -5.49 0.17 -1.33
CA LEU A 163 -6.32 -0.96 -1.77
C LEU A 163 -7.44 -0.50 -2.72
N PRO A 164 -7.69 -1.20 -3.85
CA PRO A 164 -8.68 -0.78 -4.85
C PRO A 164 -10.10 -0.54 -4.29
N HIS A 165 -10.51 -1.29 -3.27
CA HIS A 165 -11.84 -1.17 -2.66
C HIS A 165 -11.98 0.03 -1.69
N SER A 166 -10.86 0.67 -1.32
CA SER A 166 -10.89 1.85 -0.45
C SER A 166 -11.30 3.12 -1.17
N PHE A 167 -11.31 3.11 -2.51
CA PHE A 167 -11.65 4.27 -3.31
C PHE A 167 -13.16 4.41 -3.54
N SER A 168 -13.66 5.62 -3.39
CA SER A 168 -14.95 6.04 -3.91
C SER A 168 -14.90 6.39 -5.41
N GLU A 169 -16.06 6.41 -6.07
CA GLU A 169 -16.21 6.81 -7.48
C GLU A 169 -15.66 8.23 -7.72
N THR A 170 -15.96 9.13 -6.78
CA THR A 170 -15.55 10.55 -6.83
C THR A 170 -14.04 10.69 -6.64
N GLU A 171 -13.43 9.93 -5.73
CA GLU A 171 -11.98 9.93 -5.55
C GLU A 171 -11.27 9.44 -6.81
N LEU A 172 -11.74 8.37 -7.46
CA LEU A 172 -11.17 7.88 -8.72
C LEU A 172 -11.31 8.91 -9.84
N SER A 173 -12.47 9.56 -9.95
CA SER A 173 -12.68 10.64 -10.92
C SER A 173 -11.72 11.82 -10.69
N ASN A 174 -11.57 12.27 -9.44
CA ASN A 174 -10.65 13.36 -9.09
C ASN A 174 -9.20 12.98 -9.37
N THR A 175 -8.81 11.75 -9.05
CA THR A 175 -7.47 11.19 -9.32
C THR A 175 -7.17 11.15 -10.81
N ARG A 176 -8.17 10.80 -11.64
CA ARG A 176 -8.06 10.85 -13.10
C ARG A 176 -7.80 12.28 -13.59
N THR A 177 -8.50 13.26 -13.04
CA THR A 177 -8.30 14.68 -13.36
C THR A 177 -6.91 15.15 -12.96
N GLU A 178 -6.46 14.88 -11.73
CA GLU A 178 -5.12 15.21 -11.23
C GLU A 178 -4.01 14.61 -12.13
N LEU A 179 -4.21 13.36 -12.57
CA LEU A 179 -3.29 12.68 -13.49
C LEU A 179 -3.24 13.36 -14.86
N VAL A 180 -4.39 13.77 -15.40
CA VAL A 180 -4.48 14.53 -16.66
C VAL A 180 -3.73 15.86 -16.53
N ASP A 181 -3.97 16.61 -15.47
CA ASP A 181 -3.30 17.90 -15.22
C ASP A 181 -1.78 17.74 -15.18
N LEU A 182 -1.27 16.73 -14.46
CA LEU A 182 0.16 16.42 -14.44
C LEU A 182 0.69 16.05 -15.83
N THR A 183 -0.03 15.26 -16.62
CA THR A 183 0.43 14.92 -17.97
C THR A 183 0.48 16.13 -18.91
N GLN A 184 -0.41 17.11 -18.75
CA GLN A 184 -0.38 18.36 -19.54
C GLN A 184 0.88 19.19 -19.28
N THR A 185 1.51 19.02 -18.11
CA THR A 185 2.78 19.70 -17.77
C THR A 185 4.01 19.04 -18.42
N GLY A 186 3.81 17.88 -19.07
CA GLY A 186 4.84 17.13 -19.77
C GLY A 186 5.34 15.89 -19.03
N PHE A 187 4.75 15.51 -17.90
CA PHE A 187 5.02 14.19 -17.33
C PHE A 187 4.44 13.08 -18.22
N LYS A 188 5.22 12.02 -18.41
CA LYS A 188 4.79 10.78 -19.05
C LYS A 188 4.40 9.76 -17.98
N LEU A 189 3.12 9.73 -17.64
CA LEU A 189 2.57 8.95 -16.53
C LEU A 189 1.71 7.77 -17.00
N ASP A 190 2.08 7.13 -18.12
CA ASP A 190 1.28 6.04 -18.69
C ASP A 190 1.17 4.85 -17.72
N TRP A 191 2.22 4.55 -16.98
CA TRP A 191 2.23 3.53 -15.93
C TRP A 191 1.24 3.82 -14.79
N LEU A 192 1.00 5.09 -14.46
CA LEU A 192 -0.02 5.48 -13.47
C LEU A 192 -1.44 5.42 -14.05
N LYS A 193 -1.60 5.70 -15.35
CA LYS A 193 -2.90 5.53 -16.04
C LYS A 193 -3.30 4.07 -16.03
N GLU A 194 -2.38 3.17 -16.40
CA GLU A 194 -2.60 1.72 -16.37
C GLU A 194 -2.95 1.24 -14.96
N LYS A 195 -2.22 1.70 -13.95
CA LYS A 195 -2.52 1.38 -12.54
C LYS A 195 -3.91 1.84 -12.13
N LEU A 196 -4.32 3.06 -12.50
CA LEU A 196 -5.66 3.57 -12.23
C LEU A 196 -6.75 2.75 -12.93
N ASP A 197 -6.53 2.32 -14.17
CA ASP A 197 -7.46 1.47 -14.91
C ASP A 197 -7.61 0.09 -14.27
N VAL A 198 -6.51 -0.49 -13.77
CA VAL A 198 -6.54 -1.74 -12.98
C VAL A 198 -7.37 -1.56 -11.71
N ILE A 199 -7.19 -0.46 -10.98
CA ILE A 199 -7.98 -0.16 -9.77
C ILE A 199 -9.47 -0.06 -10.10
N TYR A 200 -9.84 0.63 -11.18
CA TYR A 200 -11.23 0.77 -11.61
C TYR A 200 -11.85 -0.60 -11.94
N LEU A 201 -11.08 -1.45 -12.63
CA LEU A 201 -11.51 -2.80 -13.02
C LEU A 201 -11.70 -3.71 -11.81
N GLU A 202 -10.75 -3.74 -10.87
CA GLU A 202 -10.83 -4.59 -9.67
C GLU A 202 -11.99 -4.17 -8.75
N ARG A 203 -12.22 -2.86 -8.57
CA ARG A 203 -13.38 -2.34 -7.82
C ARG A 203 -14.69 -2.81 -8.44
N LYS A 204 -14.82 -2.73 -9.77
CA LYS A 204 -16.01 -3.19 -10.49
C LYS A 204 -16.24 -4.69 -10.32
N LYS A 205 -15.19 -5.52 -10.47
CA LYS A 205 -15.28 -6.98 -10.28
C LYS A 205 -15.82 -7.34 -8.90
N THR A 206 -15.38 -6.65 -7.85
CA THR A 206 -15.88 -6.92 -6.49
C THR A 206 -17.33 -6.52 -6.29
N ALA A 207 -17.77 -5.39 -6.87
CA ALA A 207 -19.16 -4.99 -6.80
C ALA A 207 -20.08 -6.01 -7.51
N ASP A 208 -19.65 -6.50 -8.68
CA ASP A 208 -20.37 -7.54 -9.41
C ASP A 208 -20.37 -8.87 -8.64
N ALA A 209 -19.24 -9.26 -8.03
CA ALA A 209 -19.14 -10.47 -7.21
C ALA A 209 -20.10 -10.44 -5.99
N SER A 210 -20.17 -9.31 -5.27
CA SER A 210 -21.11 -9.15 -4.16
C SER A 210 -22.56 -9.27 -4.63
N ARG A 211 -22.90 -8.66 -5.77
CA ARG A 211 -24.26 -8.73 -6.34
C ARG A 211 -24.62 -10.14 -6.82
N ILE A 212 -23.67 -10.87 -7.38
CA ILE A 212 -23.84 -12.29 -7.77
C ILE A 212 -24.12 -13.13 -6.53
N GLN A 213 -23.37 -12.94 -5.45
CA GLN A 213 -23.56 -13.68 -4.20
C GLN A 213 -24.97 -13.45 -3.60
N GLU A 214 -25.46 -12.21 -3.63
CA GLU A 214 -26.83 -11.89 -3.19
C GLU A 214 -27.89 -12.59 -4.06
N LEU A 215 -27.72 -12.57 -5.39
CA LEU A 215 -28.63 -13.24 -6.32
C LEU A 215 -28.62 -14.75 -6.16
N GLU A 216 -27.47 -15.36 -5.91
CA GLU A 216 -27.36 -16.79 -5.62
C GLU A 216 -28.12 -17.16 -4.35
N GLN A 217 -28.02 -16.35 -3.30
CA GLN A 217 -28.74 -16.57 -2.06
C GLN A 217 -30.26 -16.43 -2.27
N HIS A 218 -30.70 -15.41 -2.99
CA HIS A 218 -32.11 -15.22 -3.31
C HIS A 218 -32.67 -16.39 -4.14
N ASN A 219 -31.90 -16.89 -5.12
CA ASN A 219 -32.28 -18.07 -5.91
C ASN A 219 -32.37 -19.35 -5.06
N LYS A 220 -31.46 -19.56 -4.10
CA LYS A 220 -31.55 -20.68 -3.14
C LYS A 220 -32.85 -20.60 -2.32
N ASN A 221 -33.20 -19.41 -1.82
CA ASN A 221 -34.42 -19.19 -1.05
C ASN A 221 -35.69 -19.45 -1.90
N LEU A 222 -35.76 -18.90 -3.12
CA LEU A 222 -36.88 -19.12 -4.04
C LEU A 222 -37.05 -20.60 -4.39
N LYS A 223 -35.95 -21.33 -4.58
CA LYS A 223 -36.00 -22.77 -4.86
C LYS A 223 -36.60 -23.56 -3.69
N ALA A 224 -36.33 -23.16 -2.44
CA ALA A 224 -36.91 -23.77 -1.26
C ALA A 224 -38.42 -23.49 -1.14
N GLU A 225 -38.83 -22.23 -1.35
CA GLU A 225 -40.24 -21.81 -1.39
C GLU A 225 -41.03 -22.58 -2.46
N LEU A 226 -40.48 -22.69 -3.68
CA LEU A 226 -41.11 -23.44 -4.77
C LEU A 226 -41.32 -24.91 -4.44
N ASN A 227 -40.32 -25.56 -3.81
CA ASN A 227 -40.45 -26.96 -3.40
C ASN A 227 -41.52 -27.14 -2.32
N LYS A 228 -41.60 -26.21 -1.36
CA LYS A 228 -42.65 -26.21 -0.34
C LYS A 228 -44.04 -26.09 -0.96
N GLU A 229 -44.20 -25.20 -1.93
CA GLU A 229 -45.49 -25.00 -2.60
C GLU A 229 -45.88 -26.19 -3.49
N LYS A 230 -44.91 -26.85 -4.15
CA LYS A 230 -45.13 -28.11 -4.87
C LYS A 230 -45.67 -29.21 -3.95
N ILE A 231 -45.09 -29.37 -2.75
CA ILE A 231 -45.57 -30.36 -1.77
C ILE A 231 -47.01 -30.05 -1.34
N LYS A 232 -47.32 -28.78 -1.05
CA LYS A 232 -48.69 -28.37 -0.71
C LYS A 232 -49.68 -28.63 -1.85
N SER A 233 -49.32 -28.25 -3.08
CA SER A 233 -50.15 -28.47 -4.25
C SER A 233 -50.41 -29.96 -4.50
N ALA A 234 -49.40 -30.82 -4.35
CA ALA A 234 -49.56 -32.27 -4.47
C ALA A 234 -50.50 -32.82 -3.38
N ALA A 235 -50.38 -32.34 -2.14
CA ALA A 235 -51.28 -32.72 -1.05
C ALA A 235 -52.73 -32.28 -1.31
N SER A 236 -52.94 -31.06 -1.84
CA SER A 236 -54.26 -30.58 -2.24
C SER A 236 -54.84 -31.40 -3.40
N ALA A 237 -54.04 -31.71 -4.42
CA ALA A 237 -54.47 -32.56 -5.55
C ALA A 237 -54.88 -33.97 -5.09
N ALA A 238 -54.13 -34.57 -4.18
CA ALA A 238 -54.48 -35.87 -3.59
C ALA A 238 -55.81 -35.82 -2.81
N LYS A 239 -56.07 -34.74 -2.06
CA LYS A 239 -57.36 -34.53 -1.38
C LYS A 239 -58.52 -34.39 -2.36
N VAL A 240 -58.33 -33.65 -3.45
CA VAL A 240 -59.36 -33.48 -4.50
C VAL A 240 -59.70 -34.83 -5.14
N LEU A 241 -58.69 -35.62 -5.51
CA LEU A 241 -58.86 -36.96 -6.08
C LEU A 241 -59.66 -37.88 -5.15
N TRP A 242 -59.35 -37.87 -3.85
CA TRP A 242 -60.09 -38.65 -2.86
C TRP A 242 -61.56 -38.21 -2.74
N LEU A 243 -61.83 -36.90 -2.77
CA LEU A 243 -63.20 -36.37 -2.76
C LEU A 243 -63.97 -36.77 -4.02
N GLU A 244 -63.37 -36.66 -5.20
CA GLU A 244 -63.99 -37.07 -6.48
C GLU A 244 -64.38 -38.56 -6.48
N GLN A 245 -63.47 -39.43 -6.02
CA GLN A 245 -63.74 -40.86 -5.85
C GLN A 245 -64.92 -41.09 -4.90
N THR A 246 -64.94 -40.39 -3.76
CA THR A 246 -66.01 -40.52 -2.76
C THR A 246 -67.36 -40.05 -3.33
N VAL A 247 -67.41 -38.90 -4.01
CA VAL A 247 -68.65 -38.39 -4.63
C VAL A 247 -69.16 -39.35 -5.72
N SER A 248 -68.27 -39.94 -6.52
CA SER A 248 -68.64 -40.92 -7.54
C SER A 248 -69.30 -42.16 -6.92
N THR A 249 -68.71 -42.74 -5.87
CA THR A 249 -69.27 -43.90 -5.17
C THR A 249 -70.64 -43.63 -4.54
N LEU A 250 -70.85 -42.42 -3.99
CA LEU A 250 -72.14 -42.01 -3.42
C LEU A 250 -73.22 -41.86 -4.50
N LYS A 251 -72.90 -41.32 -5.69
CA LYS A 251 -73.85 -41.23 -6.82
C LYS A 251 -74.30 -42.61 -7.32
N THR A 252 -73.45 -43.63 -7.23
CA THR A 252 -73.76 -44.99 -7.70
C THR A 252 -74.53 -45.85 -6.69
N LYS A 253 -74.67 -45.43 -5.42
CA LYS A 253 -75.47 -46.18 -4.42
C LYS A 253 -76.97 -45.95 -4.68
N PRO A 254 -77.78 -47.00 -4.88
CA PRO A 254 -79.21 -46.83 -5.13
C PRO A 254 -79.93 -46.35 -3.87
N ASN A 255 -80.75 -45.31 -4.01
CA ASN A 255 -81.65 -44.79 -2.97
C ASN A 255 -82.66 -45.88 -2.55
N LYS A 256 -82.28 -46.74 -1.61
CA LYS A 256 -83.21 -47.66 -0.95
C LYS A 256 -84.03 -46.86 0.06
N LYS A 257 -85.19 -46.36 -0.37
CA LYS A 257 -86.25 -45.90 0.55
C LYS A 257 -86.53 -47.04 1.53
N LEU A 258 -86.26 -46.82 2.81
CA LEU A 258 -86.66 -47.72 3.89
C LEU A 258 -88.19 -47.87 3.84
N LYS A 259 -88.68 -49.07 3.52
CA LYS A 259 -90.04 -49.47 3.89
C LYS A 259 -90.00 -49.80 5.39
N LEU A 260 -90.55 -48.88 6.19
CA LEU A 260 -91.04 -49.21 7.53
C LEU A 260 -92.17 -50.22 7.37
N SER A 261 -92.01 -51.42 7.93
CA SER A 261 -93.13 -52.34 8.16
C SER A 261 -93.31 -52.51 9.67
N PRO A 262 -94.54 -52.26 10.19
CA PRO A 262 -94.84 -52.30 11.62
C PRO A 262 -95.17 -53.71 12.11
N ASN A 263 -94.87 -53.89 13.41
CA ASN A 263 -95.18 -54.99 14.34
C ASN A 263 -94.53 -56.35 14.11
#